data_AF-C0XGN0-F1
#
_entry.id   AF-C0XGN0-F1
#
_cell.length_a   1.000
_cell.length_b   1.000
_cell.length_c   1.000
_cell.angle_alpha   90.00
_cell.angle_beta   90.00
_cell.angle_gamma   90.00
#
_symmetry.space_group_name_H-M   'P 1'
#
loop_
_entity.id
_entity.type
_entity.pdbx_description
1 polymer ?
#
loop_
_entity_poly.entity_id
_entity_poly.type
_entity_poly.pdbx_seq_one_letter_code
_entity_poly.pdbx_strand_id
1 'polypeptide(L)'
;MKPITYQGITFTSYQKTADYIGITKAGFAKRYQKYQAHKISLEELFSPENFHLTNPITYHGKVFKNHPEAAKFIGITLVSFNRRFKKYELGELSLDELFHPSKYTIYELPSYHGKKFASKQEAAKYLGINQNTFTKRLRFYHEGKYTVEDVFASTPYMLKMRKTKSVPIHYKDKIFRNQHEASQYLGIAQSTFSMRYQRYLAGTVSLDYVFRHGKHRPPV
;
A
#
# COMPACT_ATOMS: atom_id res chain seq x y z
N MET A 1 32.64 -25.29 21.20
CA MET A 1 32.68 -25.92 19.86
C MET A 1 33.53 -27.16 19.97
N LYS A 2 33.11 -28.29 19.39
CA LYS A 2 33.99 -29.46 19.26
C LYS A 2 35.13 -29.08 18.29
N PRO A 3 36.38 -29.51 18.52
CA PRO A 3 37.45 -29.22 17.58
C PRO A 3 37.09 -29.65 16.15
N ILE A 4 37.38 -28.80 15.18
CA ILE A 4 37.17 -29.09 13.75
C ILE A 4 38.49 -28.98 13.02
N THR A 5 38.79 -29.95 12.18
CA THR A 5 39.96 -29.91 11.31
C THR A 5 39.55 -29.52 9.90
N TYR A 6 40.21 -28.53 9.31
CA TYR A 6 40.01 -28.09 7.94
C TYR A 6 41.36 -27.78 7.31
N GLN A 7 41.64 -28.36 6.14
CA GLN A 7 42.92 -28.23 5.44
C GLN A 7 44.15 -28.50 6.33
N GLY A 8 44.06 -29.51 7.21
CA GLY A 8 45.15 -29.89 8.13
C GLY A 8 45.30 -29.00 9.37
N ILE A 9 44.51 -27.94 9.51
CA ILE A 9 44.51 -27.06 10.69
C ILE A 9 43.36 -27.43 11.62
N THR A 10 43.66 -27.65 12.90
CA THR A 10 42.65 -27.94 13.92
C THR A 10 42.27 -26.69 14.68
N PHE A 11 41.00 -26.30 14.58
CA PHE A 11 40.45 -25.14 15.24
C PHE A 11 39.71 -25.55 16.52
N THR A 12 40.07 -24.92 17.63
CA THR A 12 39.50 -25.22 18.97
C THR A 12 38.61 -24.11 19.52
N SER A 13 38.51 -22.96 18.84
CA SER A 13 37.67 -21.85 19.28
C SER A 13 36.96 -21.16 18.13
N TYR A 14 35.75 -20.65 18.40
CA TYR A 14 34.99 -19.88 17.41
C TYR A 14 35.74 -18.65 16.90
N GLN A 15 36.50 -17.99 17.78
CA GLN A 15 37.25 -16.78 17.40
C GLN A 15 38.35 -17.12 16.40
N LYS A 16 39.18 -18.14 16.68
CA LYS A 16 40.27 -18.53 15.78
C LYS A 16 39.76 -18.94 14.41
N THR A 17 38.64 -19.66 14.34
CA THR A 17 38.06 -20.03 13.05
C THR A 17 37.46 -18.84 12.32
N ALA A 18 36.77 -17.95 13.04
CA ALA A 18 36.19 -16.74 12.47
C ALA A 18 37.28 -15.82 11.89
N ASP A 19 38.39 -15.65 12.60
CA ASP A 19 39.56 -14.88 12.15
C ASP A 19 40.18 -15.52 10.89
N TYR A 20 40.31 -16.85 10.86
CA TYR A 20 40.88 -17.59 9.73
C TYR A 20 40.07 -17.41 8.43
N ILE A 21 38.74 -17.38 8.50
CA ILE A 21 37.86 -17.20 7.33
C ILE A 21 37.41 -15.75 7.11
N GLY A 22 37.87 -14.81 7.94
CA GLY A 22 37.58 -13.38 7.78
C GLY A 22 36.15 -12.95 8.10
N ILE A 23 35.48 -13.61 9.06
CA ILE A 23 34.11 -13.23 9.50
C ILE A 23 34.04 -12.91 10.99
N THR A 24 32.90 -12.38 11.45
CA THR A 24 32.70 -12.14 12.88
C THR A 24 32.51 -13.45 13.64
N LYS A 25 32.97 -13.51 14.90
CA LYS A 25 32.72 -14.64 15.83
C LYS A 25 31.24 -15.03 15.90
N ALA A 26 30.35 -14.03 15.95
CA ALA A 26 28.90 -14.27 15.98
C ALA A 26 28.38 -14.87 14.67
N GLY A 27 28.90 -14.41 13.52
CA GLY A 27 28.60 -15.00 12.21
C GLY A 27 29.04 -16.45 12.12
N PHE A 28 30.26 -16.76 12.56
CA PHE A 28 30.76 -18.14 12.57
C PHE A 28 29.95 -19.04 13.51
N ALA A 29 29.61 -18.57 14.71
CA ALA A 29 28.79 -19.34 15.65
C ALA A 29 27.43 -19.75 15.05
N LYS A 30 26.77 -18.85 14.30
CA LYS A 30 25.53 -19.17 13.58
C LYS A 30 25.73 -20.20 12.48
N ARG A 31 26.84 -20.13 11.72
CA ARG A 31 27.16 -21.16 10.70
C ARG A 31 27.46 -22.50 11.34
N TYR A 32 28.22 -22.53 12.42
CA TYR A 32 28.53 -23.76 13.14
C TYR A 32 27.26 -24.45 13.65
N GLN A 33 26.25 -23.69 14.12
CA GLN A 33 24.94 -24.26 14.46
C GLN A 33 24.25 -24.93 13.26
N LYS A 34 24.29 -24.31 12.07
CA LYS A 34 23.76 -24.90 10.83
C LYS A 34 24.53 -26.17 10.43
N TYR A 35 25.85 -26.17 10.56
CA TYR A 35 26.70 -27.32 10.29
C TYR A 35 26.38 -28.50 11.21
N GLN A 36 26.24 -28.24 12.52
CA GLN A 36 25.83 -29.25 13.50
C GLN A 36 24.42 -29.80 13.23
N ALA A 37 23.55 -28.99 12.63
CA ALA A 37 22.22 -29.40 12.18
C ALA A 37 22.21 -30.04 10.78
N HIS A 38 23.39 -30.34 10.20
CA HIS A 38 23.56 -30.90 8.85
C HIS A 38 22.91 -30.07 7.73
N LYS A 39 22.76 -28.75 7.93
CA LYS A 39 22.17 -27.83 6.95
C LYS A 39 23.18 -27.21 6.00
N ILE A 40 24.48 -27.31 6.31
CA ILE A 40 25.59 -26.86 5.46
C ILE A 40 26.75 -27.85 5.57
N SER A 41 27.60 -27.93 4.55
CA SER A 41 28.81 -28.77 4.52
C SER A 41 29.97 -28.16 5.31
N LEU A 42 31.08 -28.91 5.43
CA LEU A 42 32.31 -28.41 6.04
C LEU A 42 32.95 -27.30 5.20
N GLU A 43 32.93 -27.44 3.88
CA GLU A 43 33.41 -26.47 2.92
C GLU A 43 32.60 -25.16 3.01
N GLU A 44 31.28 -25.26 3.16
CA GLU A 44 30.40 -24.11 3.36
C GLU A 44 30.61 -23.44 4.73
N LEU A 45 30.92 -24.23 5.77
CA LEU A 45 31.27 -23.72 7.09
C LEU A 45 32.53 -22.83 7.03
N PHE A 46 33.53 -23.23 6.24
CA PHE A 46 34.81 -22.54 6.08
C PHE A 46 34.87 -21.57 4.90
N SER A 47 33.76 -21.37 4.19
CA SER A 47 33.72 -20.42 3.07
C SER A 47 33.97 -18.98 3.56
N PRO A 48 34.90 -18.23 2.92
CA PRO A 48 35.19 -16.84 3.27
C PRO A 48 34.03 -15.90 2.88
N GLU A 49 33.14 -16.34 1.98
CA GLU A 49 31.98 -15.56 1.60
C GLU A 49 31.01 -15.48 2.77
N ASN A 50 30.48 -14.28 3.04
CA ASN A 50 29.40 -14.08 4.00
C ASN A 50 28.15 -14.84 3.53
N PHE A 51 27.98 -16.09 3.97
CA PHE A 51 26.83 -16.96 3.66
C PHE A 51 25.47 -16.32 3.98
N HIS A 52 25.44 -15.25 4.79
CA HIS A 52 24.23 -14.46 5.06
C HIS A 52 23.90 -13.42 3.99
N LEU A 53 24.84 -13.14 3.07
CA LEU A 53 24.72 -12.22 1.94
C LEU A 53 24.69 -12.96 0.60
N THR A 54 25.15 -14.20 0.55
CA THR A 54 25.22 -15.06 -0.65
C THR A 54 24.17 -16.15 -0.60
N ASN A 55 22.89 -15.77 -0.63
CA ASN A 55 21.82 -16.68 -1.05
C ASN A 55 21.66 -16.49 -2.56
N PRO A 56 22.43 -17.22 -3.41
CA PRO A 56 22.22 -17.14 -4.82
C PRO A 56 20.84 -17.70 -5.15
N ILE A 57 20.13 -17.02 -6.05
CA ILE A 57 18.83 -17.45 -6.52
C ILE A 57 18.93 -17.59 -8.02
N THR A 58 18.42 -18.71 -8.54
CA THR A 58 18.34 -18.94 -9.99
C THR A 58 16.90 -18.72 -10.44
N TYR A 59 16.70 -17.90 -11.46
CA TYR A 59 15.38 -17.65 -12.06
C TYR A 59 15.52 -17.56 -13.58
N HIS A 60 14.76 -18.40 -14.31
CA HIS A 60 14.86 -18.58 -15.77
C HIS A 60 16.31 -18.67 -16.29
N GLY A 61 17.14 -19.49 -15.66
CA GLY A 61 18.54 -19.71 -16.06
C GLY A 61 19.50 -18.58 -15.68
N LYS A 62 19.02 -17.49 -15.08
CA LYS A 62 19.87 -16.41 -14.56
C LYS A 62 20.15 -16.62 -13.07
N VAL A 63 21.43 -16.64 -12.71
CA VAL A 63 21.89 -16.74 -11.32
C VAL A 63 22.14 -15.34 -10.77
N PHE A 64 21.42 -14.96 -9.71
CA PHE A 64 21.65 -13.73 -8.95
C PHE A 64 22.55 -14.05 -7.78
N LYS A 65 23.63 -13.31 -7.59
CA LYS A 65 24.62 -13.59 -6.53
C LYS A 65 24.07 -13.31 -5.13
N ASN A 66 23.12 -12.37 -5.05
CA ASN A 66 22.52 -11.95 -3.79
C ASN A 66 21.12 -11.32 -4.00
N HIS A 67 20.37 -11.18 -2.89
CA HIS A 67 19.04 -10.58 -2.91
C HIS A 67 19.00 -9.12 -3.43
N PRO A 68 19.98 -8.24 -3.13
CA PRO A 68 20.03 -6.91 -3.74
C PRO A 68 20.02 -6.93 -5.27
N GLU A 69 20.79 -7.84 -5.88
CA GLU A 69 20.85 -7.99 -7.34
C GLU A 69 19.50 -8.46 -7.89
N ALA A 70 18.88 -9.46 -7.26
CA ALA A 70 17.55 -9.95 -7.64
C ALA A 70 16.46 -8.89 -7.46
N ALA A 71 16.50 -8.11 -6.38
CA ALA A 71 15.56 -7.01 -6.12
C ALA A 71 15.66 -5.92 -7.19
N LYS A 72 16.89 -5.54 -7.57
CA LYS A 72 17.13 -4.56 -8.64
C LYS A 72 16.61 -5.06 -9.98
N PHE A 73 16.80 -6.35 -10.29
CA PHE A 73 16.33 -6.95 -11.53
C PHE A 73 14.81 -6.85 -11.72
N ILE A 74 14.02 -7.03 -10.66
CA ILE A 74 12.55 -6.95 -10.72
C ILE A 74 11.99 -5.57 -10.33
N GLY A 75 12.87 -4.59 -10.10
CA GLY A 75 12.51 -3.20 -9.83
C GLY A 75 11.86 -2.95 -8.45
N ILE A 76 12.20 -3.74 -7.43
CA ILE A 76 11.68 -3.56 -6.06
C ILE A 76 12.77 -3.23 -5.04
N THR A 77 12.37 -2.72 -3.88
CA THR A 77 13.31 -2.49 -2.77
C THR A 77 13.80 -3.81 -2.16
N LEU A 78 15.03 -3.83 -1.66
CA LEU A 78 15.60 -4.98 -0.95
C LEU A 78 14.71 -5.48 0.19
N VAL A 79 14.11 -4.56 0.95
CA VAL A 79 13.17 -4.89 2.04
C VAL A 79 11.95 -5.63 1.51
N SER A 80 11.38 -5.17 0.39
CA SER A 80 10.23 -5.83 -0.25
C SER A 80 10.60 -7.21 -0.78
N PHE A 81 11.79 -7.34 -1.38
CA PHE A 81 12.31 -8.62 -1.87
C PHE A 81 12.50 -9.61 -0.71
N ASN A 82 13.19 -9.22 0.36
CA ASN A 82 13.41 -10.08 1.52
C ASN A 82 12.10 -10.55 2.17
N ARG A 83 11.07 -9.69 2.19
CA ARG A 83 9.74 -10.08 2.68
C ARG A 83 9.08 -11.14 1.79
N ARG A 84 9.24 -11.05 0.46
CA ARG A 84 8.74 -12.07 -0.47
C ARG A 84 9.56 -13.35 -0.38
N PHE A 85 10.88 -13.23 -0.29
CA PHE A 85 11.78 -14.37 -0.16
C PHE A 85 11.45 -15.21 1.07
N LYS A 86 11.17 -14.58 2.22
CA LYS A 86 10.73 -15.30 3.43
C LYS A 86 9.44 -16.10 3.19
N LYS A 87 8.50 -15.58 2.40
CA LYS A 87 7.27 -16.29 2.05
C LYS A 87 7.52 -17.44 1.08
N TYR A 88 8.42 -17.25 0.13
CA TYR A 88 8.90 -18.30 -0.76
C TYR A 88 9.56 -19.44 0.03
N GLU A 89 10.43 -19.14 1.01
CA GLU A 89 11.03 -20.15 1.90
C GLU A 89 9.99 -20.93 2.72
N LEU A 90 8.84 -20.32 3.01
CA LEU A 90 7.71 -20.95 3.70
C LEU A 90 6.75 -21.70 2.76
N GLY A 91 7.01 -21.68 1.44
CA GLY A 91 6.12 -22.28 0.44
C GLY A 91 4.82 -21.50 0.20
N GLU A 92 4.69 -20.27 0.72
CA GLU A 92 3.52 -19.41 0.50
C GLU A 92 3.55 -18.70 -0.87
N LEU A 93 4.69 -18.72 -1.55
CA LEU A 93 4.89 -18.13 -2.87
C LEU A 93 5.70 -19.07 -3.76
N SER A 94 5.35 -19.10 -5.04
CA SER A 94 6.16 -19.70 -6.10
C SER A 94 7.38 -18.82 -6.44
N LEU A 95 8.33 -19.39 -7.18
CA LEU A 95 9.49 -18.66 -7.67
C LEU A 95 9.10 -17.54 -8.65
N ASP A 96 8.10 -17.77 -9.50
CA ASP A 96 7.59 -16.75 -10.42
C ASP A 96 6.95 -15.57 -9.67
N GLU A 97 6.24 -15.84 -8.57
CA GLU A 97 5.66 -14.79 -7.74
C GLU A 97 6.72 -14.01 -6.94
N LEU A 98 7.82 -14.66 -6.54
CA LEU A 98 8.97 -13.98 -5.94
C LEU A 98 9.54 -12.94 -6.90
N PHE A 99 9.73 -13.32 -8.17
CA PHE A 99 10.29 -12.49 -9.24
C PHE A 99 9.26 -11.63 -9.98
N HIS A 100 7.99 -11.62 -9.54
CA HIS A 100 6.98 -10.81 -10.19
C HIS A 100 7.31 -9.32 -10.07
N PRO A 101 7.44 -8.56 -11.17
CA PRO A 101 7.77 -7.13 -11.08
C PRO A 101 6.66 -6.37 -10.35
N SER A 102 7.02 -5.38 -9.53
CA SER A 102 6.00 -4.52 -8.93
C SER A 102 5.38 -3.63 -10.01
N LYS A 103 4.12 -3.88 -10.35
CA LYS A 103 3.32 -2.91 -11.11
C LYS A 103 2.89 -1.81 -10.16
N TYR A 104 3.63 -0.70 -10.14
CA TYR A 104 3.16 0.51 -9.49
C TYR A 104 2.12 1.17 -10.39
N THR A 105 0.84 0.96 -10.07
CA THR A 105 -0.23 1.69 -10.75
C THR A 105 -0.18 3.15 -10.32
N ILE A 106 0.15 4.03 -11.25
CA ILE A 106 0.09 5.47 -11.06
C ILE A 106 -1.38 5.88 -11.21
N TYR A 107 -2.04 6.11 -10.09
CA TYR A 107 -3.39 6.68 -10.08
C TYR A 107 -3.31 8.20 -10.25
N GLU A 108 -3.94 8.72 -11.30
CA GLU A 108 -4.11 10.16 -11.52
C GLU A 108 -4.97 10.78 -10.42
N LEU A 109 -4.62 12.00 -10.02
CA LEU A 109 -5.33 12.76 -8.99
C LEU A 109 -6.52 13.52 -9.59
N PRO A 110 -7.76 13.23 -9.19
CA PRO A 110 -8.89 14.03 -9.63
C PRO A 110 -8.84 15.42 -9.00
N SER A 111 -9.33 16.43 -9.73
CA SER A 111 -9.57 17.77 -9.18
C SER A 111 -10.73 17.75 -8.20
N TYR A 112 -10.65 18.51 -7.11
CA TYR A 112 -11.71 18.61 -6.10
C TYR A 112 -12.12 20.07 -5.94
N HIS A 113 -13.38 20.39 -6.25
CA HIS A 113 -13.91 21.76 -6.23
C HIS A 113 -13.00 22.81 -6.91
N GLY A 114 -12.47 22.47 -8.09
CA GLY A 114 -11.56 23.34 -8.85
C GLY A 114 -10.11 23.35 -8.37
N LYS A 115 -9.80 22.73 -7.22
CA LYS A 115 -8.43 22.58 -6.72
C LYS A 115 -7.76 21.35 -7.33
N LYS A 116 -6.55 21.55 -7.89
CA LYS A 116 -5.66 20.47 -8.32
C LYS A 116 -4.55 20.32 -7.28
N PHE A 117 -4.19 19.08 -6.98
CA PHE A 117 -3.10 18.75 -6.05
C PHE A 117 -1.91 18.25 -6.86
N ALA A 118 -0.71 18.70 -6.53
CA ALA A 118 0.51 18.28 -7.20
C ALA A 118 0.92 16.85 -6.78
N SER A 119 0.49 16.40 -5.58
CA SER A 119 0.82 15.06 -5.08
C SER A 119 -0.26 14.46 -4.18
N LYS A 120 -0.22 13.13 -4.03
CA LYS A 120 -1.08 12.40 -3.08
C LYS A 120 -0.83 12.83 -1.64
N GLN A 121 0.40 13.23 -1.33
CA GLN A 121 0.78 13.70 0.00
C GLN A 121 0.16 15.07 0.31
N GLU A 122 0.16 15.97 -0.67
CA GLU A 122 -0.51 17.28 -0.55
C GLU A 122 -2.02 17.12 -0.35
N ALA A 123 -2.66 16.27 -1.16
CA ALA A 123 -4.08 15.98 -1.03
C ALA A 123 -4.42 15.33 0.33
N ALA A 124 -3.60 14.39 0.80
CA ALA A 124 -3.79 13.77 2.10
C ALA A 124 -3.62 14.78 3.26
N LYS A 125 -2.63 15.68 3.16
CA LYS A 125 -2.42 16.76 4.14
C LYS A 125 -3.60 17.73 4.17
N TYR A 126 -4.12 18.10 3.00
CA TYR A 126 -5.32 18.95 2.88
C TYR A 126 -6.54 18.36 3.60
N LEU A 127 -6.68 17.03 3.56
CA LEU A 127 -7.77 16.30 4.22
C LEU A 127 -7.50 15.95 5.69
N GLY A 128 -6.29 16.19 6.20
CA GLY A 128 -5.89 15.76 7.54
C GLY A 128 -5.84 14.24 7.71
N ILE A 129 -5.56 13.48 6.64
CA ILE A 129 -5.49 12.01 6.69
C ILE A 129 -4.11 11.48 6.30
N ASN A 130 -3.83 10.22 6.64
CA ASN A 130 -2.62 9.52 6.20
C ASN A 130 -2.62 9.32 4.66
N GLN A 131 -1.48 9.52 4.01
CA GLN A 131 -1.26 9.28 2.57
C GLN A 131 -1.66 7.88 2.11
N ASN A 132 -1.46 6.84 2.92
CA ASN A 132 -1.87 5.47 2.61
C ASN A 132 -3.39 5.35 2.54
N THR A 133 -4.10 6.00 3.46
CA THR A 133 -5.58 6.06 3.44
C THR A 133 -6.06 6.75 2.19
N PHE A 134 -5.47 7.90 1.84
CA PHE A 134 -5.79 8.61 0.60
C PHE A 134 -5.52 7.74 -0.64
N THR A 135 -4.35 7.10 -0.70
CA THR A 135 -3.96 6.22 -1.82
C THR A 135 -4.93 5.05 -1.99
N LYS A 136 -5.39 4.46 -0.89
CA LYS A 136 -6.40 3.38 -0.92
C LYS A 136 -7.74 3.86 -1.49
N ARG A 137 -8.19 5.06 -1.10
CA ARG A 137 -9.43 5.65 -1.63
C ARG A 137 -9.29 6.00 -3.11
N LEU A 138 -8.15 6.56 -3.50
CA LEU A 138 -7.84 6.90 -4.88
C LEU A 138 -7.86 5.64 -5.77
N ARG A 139 -7.30 4.53 -5.29
CA ARG A 139 -7.42 3.23 -5.98
C ARG A 139 -8.89 2.85 -6.18
N PHE A 140 -9.71 2.92 -5.13
CA PHE A 140 -11.14 2.58 -5.26
C PHE A 140 -11.90 3.50 -6.22
N TYR A 141 -11.48 4.75 -6.38
CA TYR A 141 -12.04 5.66 -7.37
C TYR A 141 -11.74 5.19 -8.79
N HIS A 142 -10.48 4.81 -9.08
CA HIS A 142 -10.10 4.26 -10.39
C HIS A 142 -10.69 2.87 -10.66
N GLU A 143 -11.05 2.12 -9.62
CA GLU A 143 -11.84 0.88 -9.74
C GLU A 143 -13.36 1.13 -9.93
N GLY A 144 -13.80 2.39 -10.00
CA GLY A 144 -15.22 2.76 -10.15
C GLY A 144 -16.08 2.58 -8.89
N LYS A 145 -15.46 2.26 -7.75
CA LYS A 145 -16.16 2.00 -6.48
C LYS A 145 -16.43 3.27 -5.68
N TYR A 146 -15.62 4.31 -5.89
CA TYR A 146 -15.67 5.58 -5.17
C TYR A 146 -15.92 6.72 -6.16
N THR A 147 -16.60 7.76 -5.70
CA THR A 147 -16.67 9.06 -6.41
C THR A 147 -15.49 9.94 -6.00
N VAL A 148 -15.26 11.05 -6.72
CA VAL A 148 -14.25 12.07 -6.34
C VAL A 148 -14.47 12.48 -4.88
N GLU A 149 -15.74 12.67 -4.50
CA GLU A 149 -16.06 13.19 -3.18
C GLU A 149 -15.78 12.16 -2.09
N ASP A 150 -15.79 10.87 -2.41
CA ASP A 150 -15.40 9.82 -1.46
C ASP A 150 -13.88 9.76 -1.29
N VAL A 151 -13.12 10.09 -2.33
CA VAL A 151 -11.67 10.27 -2.20
C VAL A 151 -11.37 11.38 -1.20
N PHE A 152 -12.07 12.50 -1.33
CA PHE A 152 -11.89 13.72 -0.52
C PHE A 152 -12.76 13.80 0.75
N ALA A 153 -13.36 12.71 1.21
CA ALA A 153 -14.12 12.70 2.44
C ALA A 153 -13.22 12.86 3.69
N SER A 154 -13.36 13.94 4.46
CA SER A 154 -12.47 14.22 5.60
C SER A 154 -12.50 13.17 6.71
N THR A 155 -13.61 12.42 6.86
CA THR A 155 -13.75 11.41 7.92
C THR A 155 -14.29 10.06 7.39
N PRO A 156 -13.95 8.93 8.04
CA PRO A 156 -14.58 7.64 7.76
C PRO A 156 -16.10 7.65 7.96
N TYR A 157 -16.60 8.52 8.85
CA TYR A 157 -18.02 8.73 9.08
C TYR A 157 -18.72 9.30 7.83
N MET A 158 -18.14 10.29 7.15
CA MET A 158 -18.65 10.84 5.89
C MET A 158 -18.79 9.76 4.79
N LEU A 159 -17.83 8.82 4.72
CA LEU A 159 -17.90 7.67 3.82
C LEU A 159 -19.05 6.71 4.16
N LYS A 160 -19.32 6.50 5.45
CA LYS A 160 -20.45 5.66 5.90
C LYS A 160 -21.79 6.36 5.66
N MET A 161 -21.90 7.64 5.99
CA MET A 161 -23.14 8.41 5.85
C MET A 161 -23.62 8.56 4.40
N ARG A 162 -22.70 8.62 3.44
CA ARG A 162 -23.06 8.68 2.01
C ARG A 162 -23.63 7.36 1.50
N LYS A 163 -23.14 6.23 2.01
CA LYS A 163 -23.75 4.92 1.73
C LYS A 163 -25.16 4.81 2.32
N THR A 164 -25.45 5.53 3.42
CA THR A 164 -26.75 5.47 4.10
C THR A 164 -27.74 6.58 3.71
N LYS A 165 -27.45 7.43 2.71
CA LYS A 165 -28.32 8.54 2.23
C LYS A 165 -28.78 9.53 3.33
N SER A 166 -28.13 9.54 4.49
CA SER A 166 -28.53 10.33 5.67
C SER A 166 -27.52 11.44 6.00
N VAL A 167 -27.02 12.13 5.00
CA VAL A 167 -26.09 13.26 5.20
C VAL A 167 -26.90 14.52 5.47
N PRO A 168 -26.66 15.24 6.58
CA PRO A 168 -27.26 16.53 6.80
C PRO A 168 -26.82 17.53 5.72
N ILE A 169 -27.76 18.29 5.18
CA ILE A 169 -27.53 19.29 4.13
C ILE A 169 -27.57 20.66 4.78
N HIS A 170 -26.46 21.38 4.73
CA HIS A 170 -26.35 22.75 5.22
C HIS A 170 -26.61 23.69 4.05
N TYR A 171 -27.56 24.62 4.21
CA TYR A 171 -27.82 25.66 3.23
C TYR A 171 -28.26 26.94 3.92
N LYS A 172 -27.45 28.00 3.77
CA LYS A 172 -27.57 29.24 4.56
C LYS A 172 -27.60 28.91 6.06
N ASP A 173 -28.54 29.48 6.80
CA ASP A 173 -28.68 29.27 8.25
C ASP A 173 -29.56 28.05 8.60
N LYS A 174 -29.78 27.12 7.67
CA LYS A 174 -30.60 25.92 7.88
C LYS A 174 -29.78 24.64 7.72
N ILE A 175 -30.08 23.67 8.57
CA ILE A 175 -29.52 22.31 8.54
C ILE A 175 -30.68 21.34 8.34
N PHE A 176 -30.70 20.65 7.20
CA PHE A 176 -31.65 19.59 6.90
C PHE A 176 -31.04 18.25 7.26
N ARG A 177 -31.74 17.35 7.95
CA ARG A 177 -31.22 16.04 8.36
C ARG A 177 -30.96 15.12 7.17
N ASN A 178 -31.73 15.28 6.08
CA ASN A 178 -31.63 14.48 4.88
C ASN A 178 -32.23 15.21 3.65
N GLN A 179 -32.12 14.59 2.47
CA GLN A 179 -32.66 15.13 1.22
C GLN A 179 -34.20 15.25 1.22
N HIS A 180 -34.89 14.42 1.99
CA HIS A 180 -36.36 14.46 2.07
C HIS A 180 -36.81 15.76 2.74
N GLU A 181 -36.22 16.11 3.89
CA GLU A 181 -36.50 17.36 4.60
C GLU A 181 -36.16 18.59 3.74
N ALA A 182 -35.03 18.55 3.04
CA ALA A 182 -34.65 19.63 2.12
C ALA A 182 -35.61 19.75 0.92
N SER A 183 -36.15 18.63 0.42
CA SER A 183 -37.15 18.64 -0.66
C SER A 183 -38.51 19.19 -0.21
N GLN A 184 -38.93 18.86 1.01
CA GLN A 184 -40.14 19.41 1.63
C GLN A 184 -40.01 20.92 1.84
N TYR A 185 -38.85 21.39 2.31
CA TYR A 185 -38.57 22.82 2.47
C TYR A 185 -38.69 23.61 1.16
N LEU A 186 -38.29 23.02 0.04
CA LEU A 186 -38.40 23.65 -1.28
C LEU A 186 -39.77 23.51 -1.94
N GLY A 187 -40.65 22.67 -1.39
CA GLY A 187 -41.92 22.30 -2.01
C GLY A 187 -41.75 21.54 -3.33
N ILE A 188 -40.70 20.74 -3.48
CA ILE A 188 -40.45 19.95 -4.70
C ILE A 188 -40.45 18.45 -4.40
N ALA A 189 -40.74 17.64 -5.42
CA ALA A 189 -40.64 16.19 -5.31
C ALA A 189 -39.22 15.77 -4.88
N GLN A 190 -39.12 14.80 -3.96
CA GLN A 190 -37.83 14.28 -3.47
C GLN A 190 -36.94 13.81 -4.62
N SER A 191 -37.51 13.17 -5.64
CA SER A 191 -36.77 12.74 -6.85
C SER A 191 -36.11 13.91 -7.58
N THR A 192 -36.79 15.06 -7.67
CA THR A 192 -36.27 16.29 -8.28
C THR A 192 -35.14 16.86 -7.45
N PHE A 193 -35.30 16.92 -6.12
CA PHE A 193 -34.22 17.35 -5.23
C PHE A 193 -33.01 16.43 -5.35
N SER A 194 -33.21 15.11 -5.26
CA SER A 194 -32.15 14.10 -5.38
C SER A 194 -31.39 14.23 -6.69
N MET A 195 -32.09 14.41 -7.82
CA MET A 195 -31.43 14.62 -9.12
C MET A 195 -30.55 15.88 -9.11
N ARG A 196 -31.05 17.01 -8.59
CA ARG A 196 -30.25 18.25 -8.47
C ARG A 196 -29.06 18.07 -7.53
N TYR A 197 -29.27 17.40 -6.41
CA TYR A 197 -28.22 17.14 -5.43
C TYR A 197 -27.14 16.22 -5.99
N GLN A 198 -27.49 15.21 -6.79
CA GLN A 198 -26.52 14.39 -7.53
C GLN A 198 -25.70 15.23 -8.51
N ARG A 199 -26.34 16.15 -9.24
CA ARG A 199 -25.65 17.09 -10.13
C ARG A 199 -24.67 18.00 -9.37
N TYR A 200 -25.02 18.42 -8.15
CA TYR A 200 -24.15 19.19 -7.27
C TYR A 200 -22.95 18.37 -6.80
N LEU A 201 -23.17 17.13 -6.35
CA LEU A 201 -22.09 16.21 -5.96
C LEU A 201 -21.16 15.86 -7.13
N ALA A 202 -21.69 15.88 -8.37
CA ALA A 202 -20.89 15.73 -9.59
C ALA A 202 -20.16 17.03 -10.01
N GLY A 203 -20.31 18.14 -9.28
CA GLY A 203 -19.70 19.44 -9.60
C GLY A 203 -20.30 20.16 -10.80
N THR A 204 -21.43 19.68 -11.33
CA THR A 204 -22.05 20.25 -12.55
C THR A 204 -22.96 21.44 -12.26
N VAL A 205 -23.38 21.64 -11.01
CA VAL A 205 -24.23 22.76 -10.57
C VAL A 205 -23.81 23.21 -9.17
N SER A 206 -24.10 24.47 -8.80
CA SER A 206 -23.85 24.98 -7.45
C SER A 206 -24.88 24.47 -6.44
N LEU A 207 -24.57 24.59 -5.14
CA LEU A 207 -25.53 24.27 -4.08
C LEU A 207 -26.76 25.19 -4.13
N ASP A 208 -26.59 26.47 -4.47
CA ASP A 208 -27.69 27.40 -4.69
C ASP A 208 -28.66 26.94 -5.79
N TYR A 209 -28.14 26.29 -6.84
CA TYR A 209 -28.97 25.72 -7.90
C TYR A 209 -29.85 24.57 -7.37
N VAL A 210 -29.32 23.75 -6.46
CA VAL A 210 -30.10 22.67 -5.82
C VAL A 210 -31.30 23.26 -5.09
N PHE A 211 -31.09 24.37 -4.37
CA PHE A 211 -32.08 25.08 -3.56
C PHE A 211 -32.87 26.16 -4.29
N ARG A 212 -32.82 26.21 -5.62
CA ARG A 212 -33.63 27.15 -6.41
C ARG A 212 -35.09 26.66 -6.47
N HIS A 213 -36.05 27.47 -6.02
CA HIS A 213 -37.47 27.16 -6.20
C HIS A 213 -37.79 27.05 -7.71
N GLY A 214 -38.55 26.02 -8.08
CA GLY A 214 -39.11 25.94 -9.43
C GLY A 214 -40.05 27.13 -9.63
N LYS A 215 -40.03 27.74 -10.82
CA LYS A 215 -41.08 28.68 -11.23
C LYS A 215 -42.39 27.89 -11.31
N HIS A 216 -43.16 27.84 -10.23
CA HIS A 216 -44.54 27.36 -10.31
C HIS A 216 -45.34 28.41 -11.07
N ARG A 217 -45.78 28.07 -12.28
CA ARG A 217 -46.95 28.71 -12.88
C ARG A 217 -48.13 28.37 -11.97
N PRO A 218 -48.91 29.36 -11.49
CA PRO A 218 -50.13 29.06 -10.76
C PRO A 218 -51.09 28.29 -11.68
N PRO A 219 -51.88 27.34 -11.14
CA PRO A 219 -52.96 26.72 -11.89
C PRO A 219 -53.98 27.80 -12.27
N VAL A 220 -54.39 27.78 -13.55
CA VAL A 220 -55.54 28.54 -14.06
C VAL A 220 -56.81 27.79 -13.70
#